data_AF-A0A661DX73-F1
#
_entry.id   AF-A0A661DX73-F1
#
_cell.length_a   1.000
_cell.length_b   1.000
_cell.length_c   1.000
_cell.angle_alpha   90.00
_cell.angle_beta   90.00
_cell.angle_gamma   90.00
#
_symmetry.space_group_name_H-M   'P 1'
#
loop_
_entity.id
_entity.type
_entity.pdbx_description
1 polymer ?
#
loop_
_entity_poly.entity_id
_entity_poly.type
_entity_poly.pdbx_seq_one_letter_code
_entity_poly.pdbx_strand_id
1 'polypeptide(L)'
;GTALIHSLAVTEKRHALRNWTLLLAIISFSLSLLGTFLVRSGVLTSVHAFAADPTRGIFILIFLGLVVGISFTLFAIRSWQLRTTTTFSLVSREMALMTNSVFLLIAMVTILLGTLYPLILEALTGDKISVGAPYFSRVFIPLMVPVVFLMAVGPFIRWRDQAMKDLVTRLTKPAVVTVVVATLLVFILPGKATGVAWFGLLLAFWVLSTCIVLIKHRLRNSNNVWQSLTQIPFGWYGMIAAHLGLVFVVVGIALSSVYSQELDVYLTPGENRTLGEYRFEFVGVERKAGPNYSADVGTVDVYQNEQQIMTLYPEKRIYNVRQNIMTEAAIHSNLLRDLYVSLGEARGNTDTAAWSVRLYYKPFILWIWLGGFVMVLGGLLALFDRRYRMEVKQKSLSVGGEYVTAN
;
A
#
# COMPACT_ATOMS: atom_id res chain seq x y z
N GLY A 1 -4.65 -9.89 -4.14
CA GLY A 1 -5.02 -8.70 -4.94
C GLY A 1 -4.12 -8.50 -6.14
N THR A 2 -3.00 -7.78 -6.00
CA THR A 2 -2.13 -7.36 -7.13
C THR A 2 -1.64 -8.52 -8.01
N ALA A 3 -1.17 -9.62 -7.41
CA ALA A 3 -0.75 -10.80 -8.15
C ALA A 3 -1.90 -11.40 -9.00
N LEU A 4 -3.14 -11.39 -8.48
CA LEU A 4 -4.32 -11.87 -9.21
C LEU A 4 -4.58 -11.06 -10.47
N ILE A 5 -4.54 -9.72 -10.38
CA ILE A 5 -4.77 -8.82 -11.51
C ILE A 5 -3.71 -9.06 -12.62
N HIS A 6 -2.45 -9.25 -12.24
CA HIS A 6 -1.38 -9.55 -13.19
C HIS A 6 -1.51 -10.95 -13.82
N SER A 7 -1.90 -11.95 -13.02
CA SER A 7 -2.16 -13.32 -13.50
C SER A 7 -3.36 -13.36 -14.46
N LEU A 8 -4.40 -12.56 -14.19
CA LEU A 8 -5.57 -12.45 -15.07
C LEU A 8 -5.18 -11.95 -16.47
N ALA A 9 -4.28 -10.95 -16.54
CA ALA A 9 -3.78 -10.46 -17.82
C ALA A 9 -3.05 -11.54 -18.64
N VAL A 10 -2.32 -12.47 -17.98
CA VAL A 10 -1.71 -13.63 -18.66
C VAL A 10 -2.79 -14.62 -19.11
N THR A 11 -3.75 -14.92 -18.24
CA THR A 11 -4.85 -15.85 -18.56
C THR A 11 -5.68 -15.36 -19.74
N GLU A 12 -6.02 -14.08 -19.79
CA GLU A 12 -6.77 -13.47 -20.90
C GLU A 12 -5.98 -13.52 -22.23
N LYS A 13 -4.68 -13.20 -22.19
CA LYS A 13 -3.88 -13.06 -23.42
C LYS A 13 -3.32 -14.38 -23.95
N ARG A 14 -3.09 -15.35 -23.06
CA ARG A 14 -2.35 -16.58 -23.36
C ARG A 14 -3.13 -17.84 -23.06
N HIS A 15 -4.32 -17.73 -22.45
CA HIS A 15 -5.09 -18.86 -21.94
C HIS A 15 -4.30 -19.77 -21.00
N ALA A 16 -3.22 -19.26 -20.42
CA ALA A 16 -2.30 -19.97 -19.53
C ALA A 16 -2.50 -19.51 -18.07
N LEU A 17 -1.92 -20.21 -17.09
CA LEU A 17 -2.03 -19.85 -15.66
C LEU A 17 -3.48 -19.79 -15.11
N ARG A 18 -4.41 -20.54 -15.70
CA ARG A 18 -5.81 -20.61 -15.24
C ARG A 18 -5.90 -21.07 -13.79
N ASN A 19 -5.21 -22.16 -13.45
CA ASN A 19 -5.12 -22.69 -12.08
C ASN A 19 -4.54 -21.66 -11.10
N TRP A 20 -3.48 -20.96 -11.51
CA TRP A 20 -2.83 -19.96 -10.68
C TRP A 20 -3.74 -18.75 -10.41
N THR A 21 -4.44 -18.28 -11.44
CA THR A 21 -5.39 -17.18 -11.32
C THR A 21 -6.54 -17.55 -10.37
N LEU A 22 -7.09 -18.75 -10.51
CA LEU A 22 -8.18 -19.20 -9.64
C LEU A 22 -7.71 -19.38 -8.17
N LEU A 23 -6.52 -19.94 -7.96
CA LEU A 23 -5.90 -20.03 -6.64
C LEU A 23 -5.72 -18.65 -6.00
N LEU A 24 -5.17 -17.68 -6.73
CA LEU A 24 -4.97 -16.32 -6.24
C LEU A 24 -6.29 -15.59 -5.95
N ALA A 25 -7.37 -15.93 -6.67
CA ALA A 25 -8.72 -15.41 -6.41
C ALA A 25 -9.26 -15.94 -5.09
N ILE A 26 -9.18 -17.26 -4.87
CA ILE A 26 -9.57 -17.90 -3.60
C ILE A 26 -8.76 -17.30 -2.45
N ILE A 27 -7.44 -17.24 -2.56
CA ILE A 27 -6.57 -16.65 -1.52
C ILE A 27 -6.96 -15.20 -1.24
N SER A 28 -7.15 -14.38 -2.27
CA SER A 28 -7.50 -12.96 -2.09
C SER A 28 -8.82 -12.77 -1.36
N PHE A 29 -9.84 -13.59 -1.69
CA PHE A 29 -11.13 -13.56 -1.00
C PHE A 29 -11.02 -14.08 0.44
N SER A 30 -10.33 -15.20 0.65
CA SER A 30 -10.09 -15.78 1.98
C SER A 30 -9.37 -14.81 2.92
N LEU A 31 -8.37 -14.07 2.42
CA LEU A 31 -7.66 -13.05 3.22
C LEU A 31 -8.56 -11.88 3.63
N SER A 32 -9.52 -11.50 2.79
CA SER A 32 -10.52 -10.47 3.15
C SER A 32 -11.41 -10.93 4.31
N LEU A 33 -11.83 -12.20 4.30
CA LEU A 33 -12.61 -12.79 5.39
C LEU A 33 -11.76 -12.94 6.66
N LEU A 34 -10.51 -13.38 6.53
CA LEU A 34 -9.57 -13.47 7.64
C LEU A 34 -9.33 -12.11 8.30
N GLY A 35 -9.15 -11.03 7.52
CA GLY A 35 -9.02 -9.68 8.06
C GLY A 35 -10.26 -9.25 8.85
N THR A 36 -11.45 -9.61 8.38
CA THR A 36 -12.71 -9.35 9.10
C THR A 36 -12.76 -10.10 10.42
N PHE A 37 -12.33 -11.37 10.43
CA PHE A 37 -12.21 -12.16 11.66
C PHE A 37 -11.25 -11.48 12.65
N LEU A 38 -10.03 -11.13 12.22
CA LEU A 38 -9.00 -10.55 13.09
C LEU A 38 -9.45 -9.26 13.81
N VAL A 39 -10.22 -8.41 13.13
CA VAL A 39 -10.68 -7.12 13.70
C VAL A 39 -11.93 -7.27 14.58
N ARG A 40 -12.74 -8.32 14.38
CA ARG A 40 -14.04 -8.49 15.04
C ARG A 40 -14.07 -9.55 16.14
N SER A 41 -13.14 -10.49 16.12
CA SER A 41 -13.10 -11.59 17.09
C SER A 41 -12.60 -11.18 18.48
N GLY A 42 -12.00 -9.99 18.60
CA GLY A 42 -11.34 -9.56 19.85
C GLY A 42 -10.02 -10.25 20.12
N VAL A 43 -9.55 -11.07 19.18
CA VAL A 43 -8.30 -11.84 19.27
C VAL A 43 -7.07 -10.93 19.19
N LEU A 44 -7.17 -9.80 18.49
CA LEU A 44 -6.14 -8.76 18.50
C LEU A 44 -6.62 -7.60 19.38
N THR A 45 -5.76 -7.17 20.31
CA THR A 45 -5.92 -5.92 21.07
C THR A 45 -5.60 -4.73 20.16
N SER A 46 -6.55 -4.36 19.30
CA SER A 46 -6.42 -3.17 18.45
C SER A 46 -7.05 -1.95 19.12
N VAL A 47 -6.30 -0.84 19.16
CA VAL A 47 -6.81 0.47 19.57
C VAL A 47 -8.00 0.96 18.72
N HIS A 48 -8.19 0.38 17.53
CA HIS A 48 -9.33 0.67 16.66
C HIS A 48 -10.41 -0.43 16.68
N ALA A 49 -10.32 -1.43 17.57
CA ALA A 49 -11.36 -2.45 17.72
C ALA A 49 -12.56 -1.89 18.51
N PHE A 50 -13.46 -1.21 17.81
CA PHE A 50 -14.68 -0.65 18.40
C PHE A 50 -15.77 -1.70 18.72
N ALA A 51 -15.55 -2.99 18.45
CA ALA A 51 -16.51 -4.06 18.74
C ALA A 51 -15.82 -5.43 18.76
N ALA A 52 -15.15 -5.75 19.87
CA ALA A 52 -14.73 -7.10 20.19
C ALA A 52 -15.92 -7.81 20.84
N ASP A 53 -16.53 -8.76 20.12
CA ASP A 53 -17.56 -9.65 20.65
C ASP A 53 -17.13 -11.08 20.31
N PRO A 54 -16.64 -11.86 21.28
CA PRO A 54 -16.15 -13.22 21.05
C PRO A 54 -17.20 -14.11 20.36
N THR A 55 -18.49 -13.90 20.62
CA THR A 55 -19.57 -14.69 20.02
C THR A 55 -19.67 -14.48 18.51
N ARG A 56 -19.53 -13.22 18.06
CA ARG A 56 -19.46 -12.88 16.63
C ARG A 56 -18.17 -13.39 15.99
N GLY A 57 -17.07 -13.38 16.74
CA GLY A 57 -15.80 -13.96 16.33
C GLY A 57 -15.92 -15.43 15.93
N ILE A 58 -16.62 -16.22 16.74
CA ILE A 58 -16.87 -17.65 16.48
C ILE A 58 -17.71 -17.85 15.20
N PHE A 59 -18.78 -17.07 15.01
CA PHE A 59 -19.59 -17.14 13.80
C PHE A 59 -18.75 -16.86 12.54
N ILE A 60 -17.93 -15.79 12.56
CA ILE A 60 -17.05 -15.45 11.45
C ILE A 60 -16.00 -16.55 11.23
N LEU A 61 -15.48 -17.17 12.29
CA LEU A 61 -14.50 -18.26 12.19
C LEU A 61 -15.10 -19.50 11.53
N ILE A 62 -16.32 -19.91 11.91
CA ILE A 62 -17.03 -21.02 11.28
C ILE A 62 -17.30 -20.70 9.81
N PHE A 63 -17.81 -19.50 9.52
CA PHE A 63 -18.06 -19.05 8.16
C PHE A 63 -16.78 -19.04 7.31
N LEU A 64 -15.67 -18.52 7.86
CA LEU A 64 -14.34 -18.55 7.24
C LEU A 64 -13.92 -19.98 6.94
N GLY A 65 -13.97 -20.88 7.93
CA GLY A 65 -13.59 -22.29 7.77
C GLY A 65 -14.40 -23.00 6.68
N LEU A 66 -15.71 -22.76 6.64
CA LEU A 66 -16.61 -23.33 5.63
C LEU A 66 -16.28 -22.79 4.23
N VAL A 67 -16.22 -21.47 4.07
CA VAL A 67 -16.00 -20.84 2.76
C VAL A 67 -14.61 -21.16 2.22
N VAL A 68 -13.58 -21.06 3.05
CA VAL A 68 -12.20 -21.37 2.68
C VAL A 68 -12.06 -22.87 2.38
N GLY A 69 -12.55 -23.72 3.28
CA GLY A 69 -12.49 -25.17 3.15
C GLY A 69 -13.19 -25.69 1.89
N ILE A 70 -14.43 -25.24 1.63
CA ILE A 70 -15.16 -25.61 0.40
C ILE A 70 -14.44 -25.09 -0.84
N SER A 71 -14.00 -23.84 -0.85
CA SER A 71 -13.33 -23.24 -2.02
C SER A 71 -12.04 -23.98 -2.39
N PHE A 72 -11.20 -24.31 -1.40
CA PHE A 72 -9.96 -25.06 -1.64
C PHE A 72 -10.22 -26.52 -1.98
N THR A 73 -11.23 -27.17 -1.39
CA THR A 73 -11.62 -28.55 -1.72
C THR A 73 -12.10 -28.64 -3.16
N LEU A 74 -12.99 -27.74 -3.58
CA LEU A 74 -13.47 -27.65 -4.96
C LEU A 74 -12.30 -27.39 -5.93
N PHE A 75 -11.38 -26.49 -5.57
CA PHE A 75 -10.18 -26.24 -6.35
C PHE A 75 -9.33 -27.50 -6.51
N ALA A 76 -9.06 -28.21 -5.41
CA ALA A 76 -8.25 -29.44 -5.44
C ALA A 76 -8.85 -30.50 -6.36
N ILE A 77 -10.17 -30.75 -6.24
CA ILE A 77 -10.90 -31.73 -7.07
C ILE A 77 -10.89 -31.34 -8.55
N ARG A 78 -11.10 -30.05 -8.87
CA ARG A 78 -11.24 -29.57 -10.26
C ARG A 78 -9.92 -29.17 -10.94
N SER A 79 -8.82 -29.02 -10.19
CA SER A 79 -7.53 -28.51 -10.68
C SER A 79 -6.98 -29.28 -11.89
N TRP A 80 -7.27 -30.59 -11.99
CA TRP A 80 -6.86 -31.46 -13.09
C TRP A 80 -7.49 -31.09 -14.43
N GLN A 81 -8.74 -30.65 -14.42
CA GLN A 81 -9.50 -30.26 -15.62
C GLN A 81 -9.01 -28.94 -16.23
N LEU A 82 -8.20 -28.19 -15.49
CA LEU A 82 -7.76 -26.83 -15.81
C LEU A 82 -6.27 -26.77 -16.21
N ARG A 83 -5.64 -27.93 -16.44
CA ARG A 83 -4.23 -28.02 -16.88
C ARG A 83 -4.05 -27.39 -18.26
N THR A 84 -3.13 -26.45 -18.35
CA THR A 84 -2.73 -25.79 -19.60
C THR A 84 -1.37 -26.33 -20.04
N THR A 85 -1.23 -26.76 -21.30
CA THR A 85 0.00 -27.34 -21.88
C THR A 85 0.99 -26.29 -22.41
N THR A 86 0.87 -25.04 -21.99
CA THR A 86 1.70 -23.94 -22.50
C THR A 86 3.09 -23.95 -21.87
N THR A 87 4.12 -24.11 -22.69
CA THR A 87 5.51 -23.88 -22.30
C THR A 87 5.87 -22.39 -22.45
N PHE A 88 6.72 -21.90 -21.57
CA PHE A 88 7.21 -20.52 -21.59
C PHE A 88 8.72 -20.50 -21.78
N SER A 89 9.24 -19.56 -22.58
CA SER A 89 10.66 -19.26 -22.56
C SER A 89 11.03 -18.54 -21.26
N LEU A 90 12.28 -18.70 -20.81
CA LEU A 90 12.78 -18.04 -19.61
C LEU A 90 12.70 -16.50 -19.70
N VAL A 91 12.85 -15.96 -20.91
CA VAL A 91 12.78 -14.52 -21.18
C VAL A 91 11.47 -14.19 -21.89
N SER A 92 10.39 -14.20 -21.13
CA SER A 92 9.06 -13.90 -21.64
C SER A 92 8.26 -13.07 -20.65
N ARG A 93 7.28 -12.32 -21.16
CA ARG A 93 6.39 -11.51 -20.32
C ARG A 93 5.61 -12.38 -19.33
N GLU A 94 5.26 -13.60 -19.74
CA GLU A 94 4.59 -14.60 -18.91
C GLU A 94 5.44 -14.98 -17.70
N MET A 95 6.70 -15.33 -17.93
CA MET A 95 7.61 -15.66 -16.83
C MET A 95 7.84 -14.46 -15.94
N ALA A 96 8.03 -13.26 -16.48
CA ALA A 96 8.18 -12.06 -15.66
C ALA A 96 6.95 -11.78 -14.78
N LEU A 97 5.74 -11.89 -15.32
CA LEU A 97 4.50 -11.71 -14.56
C LEU A 97 4.27 -12.82 -13.54
N MET A 98 4.62 -14.07 -13.86
CA MET A 98 4.56 -15.21 -12.95
C MET A 98 5.55 -15.07 -11.80
N THR A 99 6.83 -14.80 -12.09
CA THR A 99 7.87 -14.55 -11.09
C THR A 99 7.48 -13.40 -10.17
N ASN A 100 7.00 -12.28 -10.73
CA ASN A 100 6.52 -11.16 -9.93
C ASN A 100 5.36 -11.56 -9.00
N SER A 101 4.42 -12.36 -9.51
CA SER A 101 3.30 -12.88 -8.72
C SER A 101 3.74 -13.82 -7.60
N VAL A 102 4.79 -14.62 -7.81
CA VAL A 102 5.37 -15.49 -6.78
C VAL A 102 6.02 -14.64 -5.69
N PHE A 103 6.81 -13.62 -6.01
CA PHE A 103 7.37 -12.72 -5.00
C PHE A 103 6.29 -11.98 -4.20
N LEU A 104 5.23 -11.51 -4.86
CA LEU A 104 4.09 -10.90 -4.17
C LEU A 104 3.37 -11.89 -3.24
N LEU A 105 3.26 -13.16 -3.64
CA LEU A 105 2.67 -14.20 -2.80
C LEU A 105 3.57 -14.51 -1.59
N ILE A 106 4.88 -14.64 -1.79
CA ILE A 106 5.85 -14.85 -0.70
C ILE A 106 5.81 -13.68 0.27
N ALA A 107 5.84 -12.44 -0.23
CA ALA A 107 5.73 -11.25 0.61
C ALA A 107 4.43 -11.25 1.43
N MET A 108 3.30 -11.57 0.80
CA MET A 108 2.02 -11.70 1.51
C MET A 108 2.09 -12.76 2.62
N VAL A 109 2.59 -13.96 2.32
CA VAL A 109 2.71 -15.04 3.31
C VAL A 109 3.61 -14.64 4.47
N THR A 110 4.76 -13.98 4.20
CA THR A 110 5.66 -13.57 5.27
C THR A 110 5.06 -12.50 6.17
N ILE A 111 4.37 -11.50 5.61
CA ILE A 111 3.68 -10.49 6.41
C ILE A 111 2.55 -11.12 7.23
N LEU A 112 1.78 -12.04 6.62
CA LEU A 112 0.71 -12.77 7.30
C LEU A 112 1.26 -13.60 8.46
N LEU A 113 2.35 -14.34 8.25
CA LEU A 113 3.02 -15.11 9.31
C LEU A 113 3.52 -14.19 10.43
N GLY A 114 4.19 -13.08 10.11
CA GLY A 114 4.64 -12.13 11.12
C GLY A 114 3.49 -11.51 11.94
N THR A 115 2.31 -11.37 11.33
CA THR A 115 1.11 -10.85 12.00
C THR A 115 0.42 -11.90 12.87
N LEU A 116 0.34 -13.15 12.40
CA LEU A 116 -0.32 -14.24 13.11
C LEU A 116 0.59 -14.96 14.11
N TYR A 117 1.91 -14.85 13.99
CA TYR A 117 2.86 -15.56 14.84
C TYR A 117 2.71 -15.24 16.33
N PRO A 118 2.62 -13.96 16.76
CA PRO A 118 2.32 -13.64 18.16
C PRO A 118 1.05 -14.29 18.68
N LEU A 119 0.00 -14.29 17.85
CA LEU A 119 -1.28 -14.87 18.20
C LEU A 119 -1.21 -16.39 18.36
N ILE A 120 -0.51 -17.07 17.45
CA ILE A 120 -0.30 -18.51 17.53
C ILE A 120 0.52 -18.86 18.77
N LEU A 121 1.55 -18.08 19.08
CA LEU A 121 2.37 -18.30 20.28
C LEU A 121 1.56 -18.08 21.55
N GLU A 122 0.79 -16.99 21.64
CA GLU A 122 -0.09 -16.73 22.78
C GLU A 122 -1.09 -17.88 23.00
N ALA A 123 -1.66 -18.44 21.93
CA ALA A 123 -2.59 -19.56 22.02
C ALA A 123 -1.94 -20.88 22.47
N LEU A 124 -0.64 -21.08 22.20
CA LEU A 124 0.08 -22.33 22.50
C LEU A 124 0.84 -22.29 23.83
N THR A 125 1.51 -21.17 24.14
CA THR A 125 2.37 -21.02 25.32
C THR A 125 1.79 -20.08 26.37
N GLY A 126 0.80 -19.24 26.01
CA GLY A 126 0.30 -18.17 26.87
C GLY A 126 1.17 -16.90 26.86
N ASP A 127 2.32 -16.92 26.17
CA ASP A 127 3.24 -15.79 26.15
C ASP A 127 2.80 -14.72 25.15
N LYS A 128 2.72 -13.47 25.63
CA LYS A 128 2.45 -12.31 24.78
C LYS A 128 3.74 -11.71 24.26
N ILE A 129 4.04 -12.00 23.01
CA ILE A 129 5.13 -11.34 22.27
C ILE A 129 4.56 -10.29 21.32
N SER A 130 5.41 -9.34 20.90
CA SER A 130 5.07 -8.38 19.86
C SER A 130 6.16 -8.36 18.80
N VAL A 131 5.75 -8.36 17.54
CA VAL A 131 6.65 -8.27 16.38
C VAL A 131 6.60 -6.84 15.85
N GLY A 132 7.69 -6.10 16.04
CA GLY A 132 7.77 -4.69 15.65
C GLY A 132 8.19 -4.45 14.19
N ALA A 133 8.17 -3.17 13.81
CA ALA A 133 8.58 -2.68 12.48
C ALA A 133 9.93 -3.19 11.95
N PRO A 134 10.98 -3.45 12.78
CA PRO A 134 12.26 -3.96 12.27
C PRO A 134 12.15 -5.32 11.57
N TYR A 135 11.31 -6.23 12.06
CA TYR A 135 11.08 -7.53 11.42
C TYR A 135 10.50 -7.35 10.02
N PHE A 136 9.41 -6.58 9.92
CA PHE A 136 8.72 -6.34 8.67
C PHE A 136 9.61 -5.64 7.65
N SER A 137 10.38 -4.64 8.08
CA SER A 137 11.28 -3.89 7.19
C SER A 137 12.38 -4.80 6.62
N ARG A 138 12.99 -5.66 7.46
CA ARG A 138 14.08 -6.56 7.03
C ARG A 138 13.62 -7.61 6.04
N VAL A 139 12.37 -8.10 6.15
CA VAL A 139 11.89 -9.17 5.27
C VAL A 139 11.15 -8.63 4.05
N PHE A 140 10.35 -7.58 4.22
CA PHE A 140 9.55 -7.02 3.13
C PHE A 140 10.40 -6.32 2.07
N ILE A 141 11.38 -5.51 2.48
CA ILE A 141 12.17 -4.71 1.55
C ILE A 141 12.88 -5.60 0.52
N PRO A 142 13.65 -6.64 0.89
CA PRO A 142 14.33 -7.51 -0.08
C PRO A 142 13.38 -8.22 -1.05
N LEU A 143 12.17 -8.57 -0.61
CA LEU A 143 11.16 -9.19 -1.46
C LEU A 143 10.54 -8.21 -2.45
N MET A 144 10.41 -6.93 -2.07
CA MET A 144 9.86 -5.89 -2.94
C MET A 144 10.85 -5.37 -3.99
N VAL A 145 12.17 -5.49 -3.75
CA VAL A 145 13.19 -5.11 -4.74
C VAL A 145 12.99 -5.79 -6.10
N PRO A 146 12.95 -7.14 -6.21
CA PRO A 146 12.73 -7.81 -7.48
C PRO A 146 11.34 -7.52 -8.04
N VAL A 147 10.32 -7.32 -7.20
CA VAL A 147 8.97 -6.96 -7.63
C VAL A 147 8.97 -5.64 -8.38
N VAL A 148 9.52 -4.58 -7.78
CA VAL A 148 9.57 -3.23 -8.37
C VAL A 148 10.46 -3.23 -9.62
N PHE A 149 11.59 -3.94 -9.57
CA PHE A 149 12.49 -4.07 -10.71
C PHE A 149 11.79 -4.74 -11.91
N LEU A 150 11.17 -5.92 -11.71
CA LEU A 150 10.45 -6.66 -12.74
C LEU A 150 9.22 -5.91 -13.23
N MET A 151 8.54 -5.14 -12.37
CA MET A 151 7.39 -4.32 -12.74
C MET A 151 7.77 -3.26 -13.80
N ALA A 152 8.94 -2.65 -13.69
CA ALA A 152 9.43 -1.68 -14.67
C ALA A 152 9.88 -2.34 -15.99
N VAL A 153 10.49 -3.53 -15.90
CA VAL A 153 10.99 -4.29 -17.06
C VAL A 153 9.86 -4.99 -17.83
N GLY A 154 8.88 -5.56 -17.13
CA GLY A 154 7.85 -6.45 -17.66
C GLY A 154 7.10 -5.90 -18.89
N PRO A 155 6.67 -4.63 -18.91
CA PRO A 155 6.02 -4.03 -20.08
C PRO A 155 6.87 -4.01 -21.37
N PHE A 156 8.20 -4.09 -21.26
CA PHE A 156 9.13 -4.10 -22.41
C PHE A 156 9.39 -5.50 -22.97
N ILE A 157 9.18 -6.55 -22.18
CA ILE A 157 9.37 -7.95 -22.60
C ILE A 157 8.22 -8.35 -23.52
N ARG A 158 8.47 -9.02 -24.65
CA ARG A 158 7.41 -9.54 -25.53
C ARG A 158 6.78 -10.83 -24.95
N TRP A 159 5.57 -11.14 -25.40
CA TRP A 159 4.92 -12.42 -25.12
C TRP A 159 5.63 -13.55 -25.89
N ARG A 160 5.59 -14.79 -25.39
CA ARG A 160 6.30 -15.99 -25.93
C ARG A 160 7.79 -15.96 -25.72
N ASP A 161 8.47 -15.03 -26.36
CA ASP A 161 9.92 -15.01 -26.44
C ASP A 161 10.43 -13.58 -26.69
N GLN A 162 11.59 -13.29 -26.10
CA GLN A 162 12.24 -12.00 -26.19
C GLN A 162 13.75 -12.17 -26.18
N ALA A 163 14.41 -11.68 -27.24
CA ALA A 163 15.86 -11.60 -27.27
C ALA A 163 16.38 -10.65 -26.16
N MET A 164 17.32 -11.14 -25.34
CA MET A 164 17.92 -10.37 -24.25
C MET A 164 18.65 -9.10 -24.76
N LYS A 165 19.35 -9.19 -25.89
CA LYS A 165 20.09 -8.06 -26.47
C LYS A 165 19.17 -6.86 -26.78
N ASP A 166 18.00 -7.12 -27.34
CA ASP A 166 17.00 -6.09 -27.64
C ASP A 166 16.43 -5.45 -26.37
N LEU A 167 16.20 -6.27 -25.35
CA LEU A 167 15.68 -5.81 -24.06
C LEU A 167 16.69 -4.89 -23.37
N VAL A 168 17.95 -5.33 -23.27
CA VAL A 168 19.04 -4.54 -22.69
C VAL A 168 19.18 -3.22 -23.42
N THR A 169 19.26 -3.22 -24.75
CA THR A 169 19.43 -2.00 -25.56
C THR A 169 18.32 -0.97 -25.32
N ARG A 170 17.07 -1.41 -25.14
CA ARG A 170 15.93 -0.52 -24.85
C ARG A 170 15.97 0.04 -23.43
N LEU A 171 16.52 -0.73 -22.49
CA LEU A 171 16.55 -0.40 -21.06
C LEU A 171 17.82 0.33 -20.63
N THR A 172 18.90 0.32 -21.42
CA THR A 172 20.16 1.00 -21.06
C THR A 172 19.96 2.49 -20.82
N LYS A 173 19.24 3.18 -21.72
CA LYS A 173 18.99 4.64 -21.58
C LYS A 173 18.20 4.98 -20.30
N PRO A 174 17.02 4.39 -20.02
CA PRO A 174 16.31 4.68 -18.77
C PRO A 174 17.10 4.24 -17.53
N ALA A 175 17.91 3.17 -17.61
CA ALA A 175 18.75 2.73 -16.50
C ALA A 175 19.84 3.78 -16.15
N VAL A 176 20.55 4.30 -17.16
CA VAL A 176 21.57 5.35 -16.96
C VAL A 176 20.93 6.62 -16.39
N VAL A 177 19.80 7.07 -16.96
CA VAL A 177 19.07 8.25 -16.46
C VAL A 177 18.66 8.05 -15.00
N THR A 178 18.15 6.87 -14.65
CA THR A 178 17.74 6.53 -13.29
C THR A 178 18.91 6.64 -12.31
N VAL A 179 20.05 6.03 -12.63
CA VAL A 179 21.24 6.05 -11.76
C VAL A 179 21.75 7.47 -11.57
N VAL A 180 21.84 8.25 -12.65
CA VAL A 180 22.30 9.65 -12.60
C VAL A 180 21.36 10.50 -11.76
N VAL A 181 20.05 10.45 -12.02
CA VAL A 181 19.06 11.28 -11.32
C VAL A 181 18.97 10.91 -9.84
N ALA A 182 18.90 9.61 -9.50
CA ALA A 182 18.82 9.17 -8.11
C ALA A 182 20.08 9.55 -7.31
N THR A 183 21.25 9.47 -7.94
CA THR A 183 22.53 9.83 -7.32
C THR A 183 22.66 11.34 -7.14
N LEU A 184 22.35 12.14 -8.16
CA LEU A 184 22.36 13.61 -8.06
C LEU A 184 21.39 14.11 -6.99
N LEU A 185 20.19 13.53 -6.92
CA LEU A 185 19.19 13.94 -5.93
C LEU A 185 19.68 13.72 -4.49
N VAL A 186 20.40 12.62 -4.24
CA VAL A 186 21.00 12.34 -2.93
C VAL A 186 22.07 13.36 -2.54
N PHE A 187 22.84 13.89 -3.50
CA PHE A 187 23.83 14.94 -3.22
C PHE A 187 23.21 16.33 -3.02
N ILE A 188 22.04 16.59 -3.61
CA ILE A 188 21.35 17.89 -3.48
C ILE A 188 20.54 17.95 -2.19
N LEU A 189 19.94 16.84 -1.78
CA LEU A 189 19.11 16.81 -0.58
C LEU A 189 19.98 16.96 0.68
N PRO A 190 19.65 17.91 1.58
CA PRO A 190 20.46 18.16 2.78
C PRO A 190 20.44 16.93 3.71
N GLY A 191 21.57 16.55 4.31
CA GLY A 191 21.67 15.49 5.32
C GLY A 191 22.40 14.21 4.88
N LYS A 192 22.56 13.26 5.80
CA LYS A 192 23.22 11.96 5.55
C LYS A 192 22.23 11.02 4.89
N ALA A 193 22.15 11.04 3.55
CA ALA A 193 21.35 10.06 2.82
C ALA A 193 21.83 8.64 3.17
N THR A 194 20.91 7.81 3.67
CA THR A 194 21.20 6.41 3.93
C THR A 194 21.24 5.64 2.61
N GLY A 195 22.04 4.57 2.54
CA GLY A 195 22.07 3.69 1.36
C GLY A 195 20.69 3.12 1.01
N VAL A 196 19.82 2.93 2.02
CA VAL A 196 18.44 2.48 1.85
C VAL A 196 17.60 3.51 1.11
N ALA A 197 17.72 4.79 1.45
CA ALA A 197 16.96 5.85 0.80
C ALA A 197 17.41 6.08 -0.65
N TRP A 198 18.72 6.09 -0.89
CA TRP A 198 19.26 6.14 -2.26
C TRP A 198 18.71 4.98 -3.10
N PHE A 199 18.72 3.77 -2.56
CA PHE A 199 18.24 2.58 -3.27
C PHE A 199 16.72 2.62 -3.51
N GLY A 200 15.94 3.12 -2.55
CA GLY A 200 14.51 3.36 -2.72
C GLY A 200 14.21 4.37 -3.84
N LEU A 201 14.93 5.49 -3.86
CA LEU A 201 14.83 6.49 -4.92
C LEU A 201 15.23 5.91 -6.28
N LEU A 202 16.31 5.12 -6.35
CA LEU A 202 16.73 4.42 -7.56
C LEU A 202 15.60 3.55 -8.12
N LEU A 203 14.93 2.75 -7.29
CA LEU A 203 13.80 1.93 -7.72
C LEU A 203 12.58 2.77 -8.16
N ALA A 204 12.29 3.88 -7.49
CA ALA A 204 11.20 4.77 -7.88
C ALA A 204 11.47 5.43 -9.24
N PHE A 205 12.68 5.96 -9.45
CA PHE A 205 13.09 6.56 -10.71
C PHE A 205 13.23 5.53 -11.83
N TRP A 206 13.53 4.27 -11.51
CA TRP A 206 13.51 3.17 -12.46
C TRP A 206 12.11 2.95 -13.05
N VAL A 207 11.09 2.92 -12.19
CA VAL A 207 9.69 2.83 -12.63
C VAL A 207 9.26 4.09 -13.38
N LEU A 208 9.63 5.28 -12.88
CA LEU A 208 9.27 6.55 -13.53
C LEU A 208 9.87 6.66 -14.95
N SER A 209 11.17 6.40 -15.10
CA SER A 209 11.88 6.51 -16.38
C SER A 209 11.35 5.53 -17.40
N THR A 210 11.06 4.29 -16.99
CA THR A 210 10.46 3.27 -17.86
C THR A 210 9.03 3.64 -18.27
N CYS A 211 8.20 4.19 -17.37
CA CYS A 211 6.88 4.73 -17.72
C CYS A 211 6.98 5.87 -18.75
N ILE A 212 7.92 6.81 -18.57
CA ILE A 212 8.14 7.90 -19.53
C ILE A 212 8.53 7.35 -20.91
N VAL A 213 9.41 6.35 -20.96
CA VAL A 213 9.81 5.70 -22.22
C VAL A 213 8.62 4.99 -22.89
N LEU A 214 7.76 4.31 -22.11
CA LEU A 214 6.54 3.67 -22.64
C LEU A 214 5.59 4.69 -23.26
N ILE A 215 5.35 5.81 -22.58
CA ILE A 215 4.52 6.91 -23.08
C ILE A 215 5.13 7.48 -24.37
N LYS A 216 6.42 7.80 -24.37
CA LYS A 216 7.12 8.35 -25.53
C LYS A 216 7.07 7.41 -26.74
N HIS A 217 7.30 6.12 -26.54
CA HIS A 217 7.25 5.13 -27.61
C HIS A 217 5.83 5.01 -28.19
N ARG A 218 4.80 5.13 -27.36
CA ARG A 218 3.40 5.08 -27.80
C ARG A 218 2.99 6.29 -28.64
N LEU A 219 3.53 7.48 -28.33
CA LEU A 219 3.23 8.73 -29.03
C LEU A 219 4.06 8.95 -30.31
N ARG A 220 5.24 8.31 -30.44
CA ARG A 220 6.21 8.57 -31.51
C ARG A 220 5.70 8.31 -32.94
N ASN A 221 4.77 7.38 -33.13
CA ASN A 221 4.25 7.01 -34.46
C ASN A 221 2.98 7.77 -34.85
N SER A 222 2.65 8.86 -34.14
CA SER A 222 1.43 9.61 -34.39
C SER A 222 1.68 10.94 -35.08
N ASN A 223 0.99 11.17 -36.19
CA ASN A 223 0.99 12.48 -36.85
C ASN A 223 0.23 13.52 -36.01
N ASN A 224 -0.74 13.07 -35.18
CA ASN A 224 -1.51 13.88 -34.24
C ASN A 224 -1.48 13.27 -32.83
N VAL A 225 -0.81 13.95 -31.89
CA VAL A 225 -0.67 13.52 -30.49
C VAL A 225 -2.04 13.37 -29.82
N TRP A 226 -2.94 14.34 -30.01
CA TRP A 226 -4.29 14.33 -29.45
C TRP A 226 -5.13 13.14 -29.91
N GLN A 227 -5.07 12.82 -31.20
CA GLN A 227 -5.79 11.67 -31.76
C GLN A 227 -5.23 10.34 -31.24
N SER A 228 -3.94 10.28 -30.95
CA SER A 228 -3.33 9.06 -30.41
C SER A 228 -3.62 8.87 -28.93
N LEU A 229 -3.77 9.94 -28.17
CA LEU A 229 -4.19 9.87 -26.77
C LEU A 229 -5.61 9.31 -26.64
N THR A 230 -6.54 9.68 -27.52
CA THR A 230 -7.94 9.20 -27.45
C THR A 230 -8.12 7.76 -27.93
N GLN A 231 -7.17 7.21 -28.70
CA GLN A 231 -7.22 5.84 -29.21
C GLN A 231 -6.57 4.80 -28.27
N ILE A 232 -5.85 5.23 -27.23
CA ILE A 232 -5.22 4.32 -26.27
C ILE A 232 -6.28 3.69 -25.36
N PRO A 233 -6.27 2.36 -25.16
CA PRO A 233 -7.25 1.69 -24.30
C PRO A 233 -7.06 2.09 -22.83
N PHE A 234 -8.18 2.21 -22.11
CA PHE A 234 -8.17 2.59 -20.68
C PHE A 234 -7.33 1.65 -19.80
N GLY A 235 -7.24 0.35 -20.14
CA GLY A 235 -6.36 -0.58 -19.41
C GLY A 235 -4.87 -0.24 -19.49
N TRP A 236 -4.42 0.42 -20.57
CA TRP A 236 -3.04 0.90 -20.66
C TRP A 236 -2.81 2.13 -19.78
N TYR A 237 -3.75 3.08 -19.77
CA TYR A 237 -3.71 4.23 -18.86
C TYR A 237 -3.78 3.78 -17.39
N GLY A 238 -4.63 2.80 -17.09
CA GLY A 238 -4.77 2.21 -15.76
C GLY A 238 -3.47 1.57 -15.27
N MET A 239 -2.78 0.82 -16.14
CA MET A 239 -1.45 0.27 -15.85
C MET A 239 -0.43 1.38 -15.54
N ILE A 240 -0.31 2.39 -16.41
CA ILE A 240 0.65 3.50 -16.20
C ILE A 240 0.34 4.27 -14.92
N ALA A 241 -0.93 4.62 -14.69
CA ALA A 241 -1.36 5.28 -13.46
C ALA A 241 -1.01 4.46 -12.22
N ALA A 242 -1.32 3.16 -12.20
CA ALA A 242 -0.97 2.30 -11.08
C ALA A 242 0.54 2.20 -10.82
N HIS A 243 1.35 2.13 -11.87
CA HIS A 243 2.80 2.04 -11.71
C HIS A 243 3.40 3.39 -11.25
N LEU A 244 2.88 4.52 -11.75
CA LEU A 244 3.25 5.86 -11.26
C LEU A 244 2.79 6.09 -9.82
N GLY A 245 1.64 5.56 -9.40
CA GLY A 245 1.20 5.59 -8.01
C GLY A 245 2.21 4.93 -7.07
N LEU A 246 2.83 3.82 -7.49
CA LEU A 246 3.92 3.20 -6.71
C LEU A 246 5.16 4.08 -6.62
N VAL A 247 5.48 4.90 -7.63
CA VAL A 247 6.57 5.87 -7.57
C VAL A 247 6.35 6.84 -6.41
N PHE A 248 5.16 7.42 -6.29
CA PHE A 248 4.82 8.32 -5.18
C PHE A 248 4.97 7.65 -3.81
N VAL A 249 4.51 6.40 -3.69
CA VAL A 249 4.66 5.62 -2.44
C VAL A 249 6.12 5.39 -2.09
N VAL A 250 6.93 4.92 -3.04
CA VAL A 250 8.34 4.59 -2.77
C VAL A 250 9.15 5.85 -2.48
N VAL A 251 8.92 6.96 -3.20
CA VAL A 251 9.55 8.25 -2.91
C VAL A 251 9.14 8.75 -1.52
N GLY A 252 7.85 8.70 -1.19
CA GLY A 252 7.34 9.10 0.12
C GLY A 252 7.98 8.30 1.26
N ILE A 253 8.04 6.97 1.14
CA ILE A 253 8.70 6.11 2.13
C ILE A 253 10.20 6.40 2.22
N ALA A 254 10.90 6.50 1.08
CA ALA A 254 12.35 6.71 1.06
C ALA A 254 12.74 8.04 1.73
N LEU A 255 12.06 9.13 1.39
CA LEU A 255 12.33 10.44 1.98
C LEU A 255 11.87 10.52 3.44
N SER A 256 10.69 10.00 3.76
CA SER A 256 10.20 9.95 5.14
C SER A 256 11.12 9.15 6.05
N SER A 257 11.74 8.07 5.57
CA SER A 257 12.65 7.24 6.37
C SER A 257 13.93 7.94 6.81
N VAL A 258 14.38 8.97 6.08
CA VAL A 258 15.61 9.72 6.38
C VAL A 258 15.30 10.98 7.20
N TYR A 259 14.21 11.65 6.85
CA TYR A 259 13.93 12.99 7.36
C TYR A 259 12.87 13.03 8.46
N SER A 260 12.26 11.88 8.79
CA SER A 260 11.36 11.80 9.93
C SER A 260 12.09 12.10 11.22
N GLN A 261 11.54 13.01 12.02
CA GLN A 261 12.01 13.31 13.37
C GLN A 261 10.87 13.08 14.35
N GLU A 262 11.21 12.58 15.53
CA GLU A 262 10.30 12.26 16.62
C GLU A 262 10.94 12.69 17.93
N LEU A 263 10.16 13.36 18.76
CA LEU A 263 10.57 13.80 20.08
C LEU A 263 9.47 13.55 21.09
N ASP A 264 9.75 12.65 22.03
CA ASP A 264 8.88 12.31 23.14
C ASP A 264 9.38 13.02 24.40
N VAL A 265 8.60 13.98 24.90
CA VAL A 265 8.98 14.84 26.03
C VAL A 265 7.84 15.01 27.00
N TYR A 266 8.16 15.35 28.25
CA TYR A 266 7.20 15.89 29.19
C TYR A 266 7.28 17.42 29.14
N LEU A 267 6.14 18.09 28.99
CA LEU A 267 6.05 19.55 28.92
C LEU A 267 5.08 20.06 29.98
N THR A 268 5.50 21.12 30.68
CA THR A 268 4.60 21.93 31.51
C THR A 268 4.05 23.11 30.70
N PRO A 269 2.86 23.65 31.04
CA PRO A 269 2.31 24.83 30.38
C PRO A 269 3.33 25.98 30.27
N GLY A 270 3.54 26.51 29.07
CA GLY A 270 4.53 27.54 28.74
C GLY A 270 5.90 27.01 28.29
N GLU A 271 6.18 25.70 28.42
CA GLU A 271 7.41 25.13 27.87
C GLU A 271 7.35 24.96 26.35
N ASN A 272 8.50 25.12 25.71
CA ASN A 272 8.65 24.86 24.28
C ASN A 272 9.77 23.86 23.97
N ARG A 273 9.65 23.22 22.80
CA ARG A 273 10.66 22.35 22.21
C ARG A 273 10.75 22.57 20.72
N THR A 274 11.95 22.45 20.19
CA THR A 274 12.23 22.63 18.76
C THR A 274 12.42 21.27 18.08
N LEU A 275 11.82 21.09 16.92
CA LEU A 275 11.98 19.91 16.06
C LEU A 275 12.15 20.38 14.61
N GLY A 276 13.35 20.21 14.05
CA GLY A 276 13.72 20.82 12.77
C GLY A 276 13.64 22.35 12.84
N GLU A 277 12.89 22.96 11.91
CA GLU A 277 12.68 24.42 11.84
C GLU A 277 11.47 24.90 12.65
N TYR A 278 10.80 24.01 13.37
CA TYR A 278 9.56 24.31 14.08
C TYR A 278 9.77 24.35 15.59
N ARG A 279 9.25 25.39 16.24
CA ARG A 279 9.16 25.50 17.69
C ARG A 279 7.72 25.20 18.11
N PHE A 280 7.56 24.17 18.93
CA PHE A 280 6.28 23.76 19.52
C PHE A 280 6.22 24.30 20.94
N GLU A 281 5.20 25.08 21.25
CA GLU A 281 4.96 25.65 22.56
C GLU A 281 3.69 25.05 23.16
N PHE A 282 3.83 24.39 24.30
CA PHE A 282 2.72 23.73 24.96
C PHE A 282 2.01 24.73 25.87
N VAL A 283 0.81 25.16 25.46
CA VAL A 283 0.05 26.17 26.18
C VAL A 283 -0.62 25.58 27.41
N GLY A 284 -1.12 24.34 27.32
CA GLY A 284 -1.76 23.64 28.42
C GLY A 284 -2.79 22.62 27.95
N VAL A 285 -3.58 22.10 28.90
CA VAL A 285 -4.64 21.12 28.65
C VAL A 285 -5.92 21.57 29.33
N GLU A 286 -7.02 21.49 28.60
CA GLU A 286 -8.36 21.77 29.12
C GLU A 286 -9.24 20.52 29.03
N ARG A 287 -10.03 20.27 30.08
CA ARG A 287 -11.04 19.21 30.04
C ARG A 287 -12.27 19.71 29.29
N LYS A 288 -12.67 19.02 28.22
CA LYS A 288 -13.90 19.29 27.47
C LYS A 288 -14.83 18.09 27.48
N ALA A 289 -16.13 18.35 27.61
CA ALA A 289 -17.17 17.34 27.47
C ALA A 289 -17.61 17.26 26.00
N GLY A 290 -17.44 16.10 25.38
CA GLY A 290 -17.99 15.78 24.06
C GLY A 290 -19.37 15.11 24.16
N PRO A 291 -20.02 14.81 23.02
CA PRO A 291 -21.37 14.24 23.00
C PRO A 291 -21.50 12.88 23.72
N ASN A 292 -20.45 12.07 23.66
CA ASN A 292 -20.41 10.71 24.23
C ASN A 292 -19.05 10.36 24.87
N TYR A 293 -18.19 11.35 25.08
CA TYR A 293 -16.86 11.19 25.67
C TYR A 293 -16.49 12.41 26.51
N SER A 294 -15.54 12.24 27.43
CA SER A 294 -14.81 13.35 28.06
C SER A 294 -13.40 13.41 27.47
N ALA A 295 -12.88 14.60 27.18
CA ALA A 295 -11.59 14.76 26.51
C ALA A 295 -10.67 15.71 27.28
N ASP A 296 -9.41 15.33 27.39
CA ASP A 296 -8.31 16.24 27.69
C ASP A 296 -7.81 16.81 26.37
N VAL A 297 -8.04 18.11 26.14
CA VAL A 297 -7.65 18.80 24.90
C VAL A 297 -6.41 19.62 25.18
N GLY A 298 -5.27 19.17 24.65
CA GLY A 298 -4.03 19.94 24.67
C GLY A 298 -4.09 21.08 23.66
N THR A 299 -3.42 22.19 23.97
CA THR A 299 -3.21 23.29 23.03
C THR A 299 -1.70 23.45 22.80
N VAL A 300 -1.27 23.34 21.55
CA VAL A 300 0.13 23.44 21.15
C VAL A 300 0.27 24.44 20.02
N ASP A 301 0.93 25.56 20.29
CA ASP A 301 1.24 26.57 19.28
C ASP A 301 2.50 26.18 18.52
N VAL A 302 2.48 26.35 17.21
CA VAL A 302 3.58 26.00 16.32
C VAL A 302 4.10 27.27 15.65
N TYR A 303 5.39 27.52 15.84
CA TYR A 303 6.11 28.64 15.28
C TYR A 303 7.13 28.17 14.24
N GLN A 304 7.30 28.95 13.17
CA GLN A 304 8.38 28.82 12.21
C GLN A 304 9.05 30.19 12.04
N ASN A 305 10.37 30.28 12.24
CA ASN A 305 11.10 31.55 12.20
C ASN A 305 10.48 32.66 13.08
N GLU A 306 10.11 32.31 14.33
CA GLU A 306 9.43 33.17 15.31
C GLU A 306 8.02 33.67 14.94
N GLN A 307 7.49 33.30 13.77
CA GLN A 307 6.09 33.56 13.42
C GLN A 307 5.22 32.36 13.78
N GLN A 308 4.12 32.59 14.50
CA GLN A 308 3.13 31.55 14.76
C GLN A 308 2.44 31.20 13.45
N ILE A 309 2.62 29.96 12.99
CA ILE A 309 2.02 29.47 11.74
C ILE A 309 0.68 28.80 11.99
N MET A 310 0.47 28.21 13.18
CA MET A 310 -0.77 27.53 13.54
C MET A 310 -0.84 27.12 15.02
N THR A 311 -2.01 26.64 15.44
CA THR A 311 -2.25 25.96 16.73
C THR A 311 -2.81 24.56 16.48
N LEU A 312 -2.31 23.57 17.22
CA LEU A 312 -2.69 22.16 17.18
C LEU A 312 -3.44 21.78 18.46
N TYR A 313 -4.53 21.02 18.32
CA TYR A 313 -5.38 20.59 19.43
C TYR A 313 -5.42 19.06 19.60
N PRO A 314 -4.34 18.42 20.09
CA PRO A 314 -4.37 16.98 20.35
C PRO A 314 -5.32 16.65 21.49
N GLU A 315 -6.04 15.53 21.40
CA GLU A 315 -7.01 15.14 22.43
C GLU A 315 -6.74 13.75 22.99
N LYS A 316 -7.08 13.56 24.26
CA LYS A 316 -7.20 12.24 24.87
C LYS A 316 -8.64 12.04 25.34
N ARG A 317 -9.37 11.20 24.61
CA ARG A 317 -10.81 10.95 24.79
C ARG A 317 -11.05 9.71 25.63
N ILE A 318 -11.94 9.83 26.60
CA ILE A 318 -12.45 8.75 27.43
C ILE A 318 -13.93 8.55 27.08
N TYR A 319 -14.26 7.42 26.46
CA TYR A 319 -15.64 7.08 26.10
C TYR A 319 -16.36 6.45 27.29
N ASN A 320 -17.28 7.20 27.89
CA ASN A 320 -17.87 6.89 29.21
C ASN A 320 -18.54 5.51 29.31
N VAL A 321 -19.17 5.02 28.23
CA VAL A 321 -19.91 3.75 28.24
C VAL A 321 -18.99 2.53 28.25
N ARG A 322 -17.83 2.60 27.59
CA ARG A 322 -16.88 1.48 27.47
C ARG A 322 -15.61 1.67 28.28
N GLN A 323 -15.41 2.85 28.86
CA GLN A 323 -14.19 3.23 29.58
C GLN A 323 -12.92 3.04 28.74
N ASN A 324 -13.06 3.15 27.40
CA ASN A 324 -11.94 3.08 26.49
C ASN A 324 -11.30 4.46 26.35
N ILE A 325 -9.98 4.51 26.53
CA ILE A 325 -9.16 5.71 26.33
C ILE A 325 -8.61 5.66 24.91
N MET A 326 -8.80 6.74 24.16
CA MET A 326 -8.28 6.90 22.81
C MET A 326 -7.55 8.23 22.69
N THR A 327 -6.42 8.23 22.00
CA THR A 327 -5.69 9.47 21.69
C THR A 327 -6.03 9.90 20.27
N GLU A 328 -6.58 11.10 20.12
CA GLU A 328 -6.77 11.78 18.86
C GLU A 328 -5.59 12.72 18.65
N ALA A 329 -4.76 12.46 17.65
CA ALA A 329 -3.63 13.32 17.37
C ALA A 329 -4.05 14.54 16.54
N ALA A 330 -3.43 15.69 16.81
CA ALA A 330 -3.56 16.85 15.95
C ALA A 330 -2.53 16.77 14.82
N ILE A 331 -3.03 16.83 13.59
CA ILE A 331 -2.22 16.67 12.38
C ILE A 331 -2.39 17.88 11.48
N HIS A 332 -1.28 18.46 11.07
CA HIS A 332 -1.24 19.46 10.01
C HIS A 332 -0.41 18.98 8.84
N SER A 333 -1.10 18.63 7.78
CA SER A 333 -0.52 18.16 6.53
C SER A 333 -0.36 19.28 5.52
N ASN A 334 0.79 19.32 4.86
CA ASN A 334 0.98 20.04 3.60
C ASN A 334 1.57 19.08 2.55
N LEU A 335 1.87 19.59 1.35
CA LEU A 335 2.37 18.72 0.26
C LEU A 335 3.74 18.08 0.55
N LEU A 336 4.54 18.68 1.44
CA LEU A 336 5.92 18.29 1.70
C LEU A 336 6.09 17.61 3.06
N ARG A 337 5.24 17.89 4.04
CA ARG A 337 5.35 17.40 5.42
C ARG A 337 4.05 17.42 6.20
N ASP A 338 4.01 16.53 7.19
CA ASP A 338 3.02 16.47 8.24
C ASP A 338 3.69 16.86 9.57
N LEU A 339 3.08 17.79 10.28
CA LEU A 339 3.35 17.98 11.71
C LEU A 339 2.29 17.25 12.48
N TYR A 340 2.72 16.43 13.42
CA TYR A 340 1.83 15.62 14.23
C TYR A 340 2.17 15.85 15.68
N VAL A 341 1.13 16.03 16.51
CA VAL A 341 1.25 16.11 17.96
C VAL A 341 0.26 15.15 18.59
N SER A 342 0.72 14.38 19.57
CA SER A 342 -0.10 13.45 20.34
C SER A 342 0.07 13.69 21.84
N LEU A 343 -1.06 13.67 22.55
CA LEU A 343 -1.10 13.83 24.00
C LEU A 343 -1.07 12.47 24.71
N GLY A 344 -0.13 12.31 25.62
CA GLY A 344 0.09 11.14 26.46
C GLY A 344 -0.60 11.26 27.82
N GLU A 345 0.08 10.88 28.89
CA GLU A 345 -0.43 10.97 30.27
C GLU A 345 0.17 12.17 31.00
N ALA A 346 -0.64 12.76 31.88
CA ALA A 346 -0.20 13.74 32.84
C ALA A 346 0.64 13.07 33.92
N ARG A 347 1.68 13.77 34.38
CA ARG A 347 2.51 13.40 35.52
C ARG A 347 2.34 14.46 36.60
N GLY A 348 1.68 14.09 37.69
CA GLY A 348 1.34 14.97 38.81
C GLY A 348 -0.17 15.26 38.89
N ASN A 349 -0.62 15.80 40.04
CA ASN A 349 -2.04 16.01 40.37
C ASN A 349 -2.42 17.51 40.46
N THR A 350 -1.82 18.37 39.65
CA THR A 350 -2.01 19.84 39.74
C THR A 350 -2.15 20.49 38.36
N ASP A 351 -2.61 21.75 38.33
CA ASP A 351 -2.72 22.56 37.10
C ASP A 351 -1.36 22.81 36.40
N THR A 352 -0.26 22.52 37.09
CA THR A 352 1.11 22.53 36.56
C THR A 352 1.61 21.14 36.16
N ALA A 353 0.71 20.15 36.00
CA ALA A 353 1.09 18.79 35.65
C ALA A 353 1.88 18.77 34.33
N ALA A 354 2.98 18.04 34.32
CA ALA A 354 3.76 17.84 33.11
C ALA A 354 3.07 16.77 32.26
N TRP A 355 2.75 17.08 31.00
CA TRP A 355 2.11 16.14 30.10
C TRP A 355 3.12 15.49 29.18
N SER A 356 3.02 14.18 28.98
CA SER A 356 3.75 13.52 27.90
C SER A 356 3.18 14.04 26.58
N VAL A 357 4.03 14.69 25.78
CA VAL A 357 3.68 15.20 24.45
C VAL A 357 4.66 14.59 23.46
N ARG A 358 4.12 13.94 22.44
CA ARG A 358 4.90 13.40 21.33
C ARG A 358 4.81 14.33 20.15
N LEU A 359 5.96 14.85 19.71
CA LEU A 359 6.09 15.78 18.60
C LEU A 359 6.71 15.05 17.41
N TYR A 360 6.12 15.20 16.23
CA TYR A 360 6.57 14.52 15.03
C TYR A 360 6.66 15.49 13.86
N TYR A 361 7.77 15.38 13.13
CA TYR A 361 7.95 15.96 11.81
C TYR A 361 8.08 14.80 10.82
N LYS A 362 7.07 14.60 9.97
CA LYS A 362 7.01 13.49 9.01
C LYS A 362 6.90 14.02 7.57
N PRO A 363 8.00 14.05 6.80
CA PRO A 363 7.94 14.55 5.44
C PRO A 363 7.35 13.51 4.47
N PHE A 364 6.71 14.01 3.42
CA PHE A 364 6.16 13.25 2.28
C PHE A 364 5.16 12.12 2.60
N ILE A 365 4.52 12.13 3.78
CA ILE A 365 3.46 11.16 4.11
C ILE A 365 2.27 11.29 3.16
N LEU A 366 1.89 12.51 2.77
CA LEU A 366 0.82 12.74 1.78
C LEU A 366 1.12 12.05 0.44
N TRP A 367 2.39 11.91 0.04
CA TRP A 367 2.74 11.24 -1.21
C TRP A 367 2.48 9.74 -1.16
N ILE A 368 2.58 9.13 0.02
CA ILE A 368 2.21 7.73 0.24
C ILE A 368 0.70 7.56 0.01
N TRP A 369 -0.11 8.45 0.58
CA TRP A 369 -1.57 8.45 0.39
C TRP A 369 -1.96 8.75 -1.07
N LEU A 370 -1.37 9.78 -1.67
CA LEU A 370 -1.59 10.14 -3.07
C LEU A 370 -1.25 8.97 -3.99
N GLY A 371 -0.12 8.30 -3.75
CA GLY A 371 0.28 7.12 -4.52
C GLY A 371 -0.72 5.97 -4.41
N GLY A 372 -1.23 5.69 -3.20
CA GLY A 372 -2.31 4.74 -2.97
C GLY A 372 -3.59 5.10 -3.74
N PHE A 373 -4.01 6.36 -3.68
CA PHE A 373 -5.17 6.86 -4.41
C PHE A 373 -4.99 6.74 -5.94
N VAL A 374 -3.84 7.13 -6.47
CA VAL A 374 -3.50 7.01 -7.89
C VAL A 374 -3.49 5.53 -8.34
N MET A 375 -3.03 4.60 -7.49
CA MET A 375 -3.11 3.17 -7.77
C MET A 375 -4.55 2.66 -7.86
N VAL A 376 -5.43 3.11 -6.95
CA VAL A 376 -6.86 2.77 -7.00
C VAL A 376 -7.50 3.32 -8.26
N LEU A 377 -7.23 4.58 -8.62
CA LEU A 377 -7.69 5.16 -9.89
C LEU A 377 -7.19 4.37 -11.09
N GLY A 378 -5.92 3.94 -11.08
CA GLY A 378 -5.36 3.08 -12.14
C GLY A 378 -6.11 1.75 -12.28
N GLY A 379 -6.45 1.11 -11.14
CA GLY A 379 -7.27 -0.09 -11.11
C GLY A 379 -8.68 0.14 -11.67
N LEU A 380 -9.35 1.23 -11.27
CA LEU A 380 -10.67 1.59 -11.76
C LEU A 380 -10.66 1.90 -13.27
N LEU A 381 -9.67 2.65 -13.76
CA LEU A 381 -9.50 2.92 -15.19
C LEU A 381 -9.37 1.62 -15.99
N ALA A 382 -8.65 0.63 -15.45
CA ALA A 382 -8.51 -0.65 -16.13
C ALA A 382 -9.84 -1.43 -16.29
N LEU A 383 -10.81 -1.24 -15.39
CA LEU A 383 -12.14 -1.85 -15.48
C LEU A 383 -12.99 -1.26 -16.62
N PHE A 384 -12.77 0.02 -16.96
CA PHE A 384 -13.50 0.69 -18.05
C PHE A 384 -12.95 0.39 -19.44
N ASP A 385 -12.01 -0.55 -19.58
CA ASP A 385 -11.46 -0.93 -20.87
C ASP A 385 -12.54 -1.54 -21.79
N ARG A 386 -12.54 -1.12 -23.06
CA ARG A 386 -13.45 -1.62 -24.11
C ARG A 386 -13.40 -3.13 -24.26
N ARG A 387 -12.28 -3.76 -23.88
CA ARG A 387 -12.09 -5.22 -23.88
C ARG A 387 -13.18 -5.95 -23.07
N TYR A 388 -13.55 -5.44 -21.89
CA TYR A 388 -14.62 -6.03 -21.08
C TYR A 388 -16.02 -5.80 -21.67
N ARG A 389 -16.19 -4.78 -22.52
CA ARG A 389 -17.47 -4.49 -23.19
C ARG A 389 -17.71 -5.36 -24.44
N MET A 390 -16.67 -5.71 -25.20
CA MET A 390 -16.84 -6.48 -26.44
C MET A 390 -17.17 -7.95 -26.18
N GLU A 391 -16.62 -8.53 -25.11
CA GLU A 391 -16.88 -9.92 -24.72
C GLU A 391 -18.33 -10.12 -24.23
N VAL A 392 -18.87 -9.15 -23.48
CA VAL A 392 -20.30 -9.12 -23.09
C VAL A 392 -21.20 -9.02 -24.31
N LYS A 393 -20.82 -8.21 -25.31
CA LYS A 393 -21.61 -8.04 -26.55
C LYS A 393 -21.62 -9.32 -27.40
N GLN A 394 -20.48 -10.00 -27.53
CA GLN A 394 -20.42 -11.31 -28.20
C GLN A 394 -21.23 -12.39 -27.48
N LYS A 395 -21.18 -12.43 -26.13
CA LYS A 395 -21.99 -13.38 -25.34
C LYS A 395 -23.49 -13.08 -25.42
N SER A 396 -23.88 -11.81 -25.50
CA SER A 396 -25.29 -11.42 -25.69
C SER A 396 -25.82 -11.77 -27.09
N LEU A 397 -24.95 -11.73 -28.12
CA LEU A 397 -25.30 -12.11 -29.48
C LEU A 397 -25.36 -13.63 -29.65
N SER A 398 -24.50 -14.40 -28.96
CA SER A 398 -24.57 -15.87 -29.00
C SER A 398 -25.77 -16.44 -28.24
N VAL A 399 -26.23 -15.78 -27.16
CA VAL A 399 -27.42 -16.21 -26.40
C VAL A 399 -28.72 -15.77 -27.09
N GLY A 400 -28.69 -14.69 -27.89
CA GLY A 400 -29.85 -14.23 -28.68
C GLY A 400 -30.05 -14.95 -30.02
N GLY A 401 -29.09 -15.76 -30.47
CA GLY A 401 -29.11 -16.43 -31.78
C GLY A 401 -29.73 -17.84 -31.80
N GLU A 402 -30.05 -18.43 -30.65
CA GLU A 402 -30.55 -19.82 -30.55
C GLU A 402 -32.08 -19.97 -30.62
N TYR A 403 -32.84 -18.90 -30.89
CA TYR A 403 -34.33 -18.95 -30.91
C TYR A 403 -34.99 -18.52 -32.23
N VAL A 404 -34.37 -18.75 -33.39
CA VAL A 404 -35.05 -18.58 -34.69
C VAL A 404 -34.74 -19.73 -35.64
N THR A 405 -35.29 -20.90 -35.36
CA THR A 405 -35.71 -21.88 -36.38
C THR A 405 -36.88 -22.71 -35.84
N ALA A 406 -38.10 -22.24 -36.08
CA ALA A 406 -39.30 -23.06 -36.12
C ALA A 406 -40.38 -22.31 -36.91
N ASN A 407 -40.44 -22.57 -38.22
CA ASN A 407 -41.64 -22.86 -39.00
C ASN A 407 -41.26 -23.16 -40.44
#